data_AF-A0A3D2J8R0-F1
#
_entry.id   AF-A0A3D2J8R0-F1
#
_cell.length_a   1.000
_cell.length_b   1.000
_cell.length_c   1.000
_cell.angle_alpha   90.00
_cell.angle_beta   90.00
_cell.angle_gamma   90.00
#
_symmetry.space_group_name_H-M   'P 1'
#
loop_
_entity.id
_entity.type
_entity.pdbx_description
1 polymer ?
#
loop_
_entity_poly.entity_id
_entity_poly.type
_entity_poly.pdbx_seq_one_letter_code
_entity_poly.pdbx_strand_id
1 'polypeptide(L)'
;MGYDYSEEKILIIIPDAFADFMIELFGDEGRVWLERLPTMLADYEARWHMTIGAPVSNLSFNYVAPVVLADGTEAMLKTGLTDEFPSQPEALKHFGGHGMTRLLAYDEQDEVMLMERLKPGLSLRTVQDDEAAISAAVQVMRQLWKPLPEQHYPFQTIQDWGEDFARLRKMYNGGTGPFPTAIYDRAEKLYAELSASMSEVVL
;
A
#
# COMPACT_ATOMS: atom_id res chain seq x y z
N MET A 1 41.99 -15.76 -19.92
CA MET A 1 40.90 -14.93 -20.47
C MET A 1 39.86 -14.81 -19.36
N GLY A 2 39.97 -13.76 -18.55
CA GLY A 2 38.94 -13.45 -17.55
C GLY A 2 37.82 -12.70 -18.25
N TYR A 3 36.60 -13.21 -18.15
CA TYR A 3 35.43 -12.44 -18.51
C TYR A 3 35.25 -11.36 -17.45
N ASP A 4 35.41 -10.11 -17.86
CA ASP A 4 35.07 -8.94 -17.08
C ASP A 4 33.55 -8.89 -16.98
N TYR A 5 33.00 -9.50 -15.93
CA TYR A 5 31.63 -9.23 -15.50
C TYR A 5 31.67 -7.91 -14.73
N SER A 6 31.81 -6.80 -15.46
CA SER A 6 31.36 -5.53 -14.95
C SER A 6 29.85 -5.67 -14.81
N GLU A 7 29.37 -6.03 -13.63
CA GLU A 7 27.96 -5.89 -13.27
C GLU A 7 27.61 -4.43 -13.54
N GLU A 8 26.85 -4.18 -14.61
CA GLU A 8 26.20 -2.89 -14.82
C GLU A 8 25.27 -2.71 -13.62
N LYS A 9 25.78 -2.02 -12.60
CA LYS A 9 24.99 -1.61 -11.46
C LYS A 9 23.87 -0.76 -12.02
N ILE A 10 22.66 -1.31 -12.07
CA ILE A 10 21.49 -0.61 -12.58
C ILE A 10 21.36 0.63 -11.70
N LEU A 11 21.57 1.80 -12.29
CA LEU A 11 21.33 3.07 -11.63
C LEU A 11 19.87 3.06 -11.16
N ILE A 12 19.66 3.29 -9.86
CA ILE A 12 18.32 3.43 -9.31
C ILE A 12 17.63 4.59 -10.04
N ILE A 13 16.55 4.26 -10.73
CA ILE A 13 15.80 5.21 -11.55
C ILE A 13 14.68 5.79 -10.69
N ILE A 14 14.65 7.11 -10.58
CA ILE A 14 13.52 7.87 -10.03
C ILE A 14 12.89 8.64 -11.19
N PRO A 15 11.67 8.28 -11.65
CA PRO A 15 11.01 9.00 -12.73
C PRO A 15 10.70 10.44 -12.33
N ASP A 16 10.97 11.41 -13.22
CA ASP A 16 10.74 12.85 -12.95
C ASP A 16 9.29 13.13 -12.50
N ALA A 17 8.31 12.54 -13.19
CA ALA A 17 6.90 12.72 -12.83
C ALA A 17 6.56 12.21 -11.41
N PHE A 18 7.25 11.17 -10.94
CA PHE A 18 7.10 10.68 -9.57
C PHE A 18 7.77 11.64 -8.58
N ALA A 19 8.97 12.13 -8.90
CA ALA A 19 9.68 13.10 -8.07
C ALA A 19 8.87 14.40 -7.91
N ASP A 20 8.36 14.94 -9.02
CA ASP A 20 7.52 16.15 -9.02
C ASP A 20 6.27 15.95 -8.16
N PHE A 21 5.58 14.81 -8.32
CA PHE A 21 4.39 14.48 -7.54
C PHE A 21 4.68 14.38 -6.04
N MET A 22 5.79 13.75 -5.65
CA MET A 22 6.20 13.63 -4.25
C MET A 22 6.54 15.00 -3.64
N ILE A 23 7.19 15.90 -4.39
CA ILE A 23 7.48 17.26 -3.93
C ILE A 23 6.19 18.09 -3.83
N GLU A 24 5.25 17.94 -4.77
CA GLU A 24 3.96 18.63 -4.71
C GLU A 24 3.14 18.19 -3.49
N LEU A 25 3.12 16.89 -3.22
CA LEU A 25 2.30 16.31 -2.14
C LEU A 25 2.92 16.50 -0.75
N PHE A 26 4.24 16.30 -0.61
CA PHE A 26 4.93 16.28 0.69
C PHE A 26 5.89 17.46 0.91
N GLY A 27 6.02 18.37 -0.07
CA GLY A 27 6.86 19.57 0.06
C GLY A 27 8.33 19.24 0.33
N ASP A 28 8.87 19.83 1.40
CA ASP A 28 10.28 19.67 1.78
C ASP A 28 10.63 18.25 2.22
N GLU A 29 9.69 17.56 2.86
CA GLU A 29 9.87 16.16 3.27
C GLU A 29 10.01 15.25 2.06
N GLY A 30 9.14 15.45 1.04
CA GLY A 30 9.24 14.77 -0.24
C GLY A 30 10.60 14.94 -0.90
N ARG A 31 11.13 16.16 -0.92
CA ARG A 31 12.46 16.45 -1.48
C ARG A 31 13.58 15.73 -0.74
N VAL A 32 13.59 15.83 0.60
CA VAL A 32 14.62 15.19 1.44
C VAL A 32 14.59 13.66 1.26
N TRP A 33 13.40 13.08 1.18
CA TRP A 33 13.25 11.65 0.96
C TRP A 33 13.74 11.23 -0.43
N LEU A 34 13.38 11.95 -1.49
CA LEU A 34 13.85 11.69 -2.85
C LEU A 34 15.39 11.79 -2.97
N GLU A 35 16.02 12.74 -2.27
CA GLU A 35 17.48 12.88 -2.22
C GLU A 35 18.15 11.66 -1.55
N ARG A 36 17.51 11.08 -0.52
CA ARG A 36 18.02 9.91 0.21
C ARG A 36 17.71 8.58 -0.47
N LEU A 37 16.63 8.51 -1.25
CA LEU A 37 16.07 7.29 -1.82
C LEU A 37 17.11 6.44 -2.59
N PRO A 38 17.97 6.99 -3.46
CA PRO A 38 18.97 6.18 -4.18
C PRO A 38 19.98 5.50 -3.25
N THR A 39 20.48 6.21 -2.23
CA THR A 39 21.42 5.63 -1.28
C THR A 39 20.75 4.57 -0.42
N MET A 40 19.53 4.85 0.06
CA MET A 40 18.74 3.90 0.83
C MET A 40 18.50 2.60 0.05
N LEU A 41 18.04 2.68 -1.20
CA LEU A 41 17.79 1.50 -2.02
C LEU A 41 19.08 0.70 -2.32
N ALA A 42 20.22 1.37 -2.52
CA ALA A 42 21.51 0.71 -2.69
C ALA A 42 21.97 -0.03 -1.42
N ASP A 43 21.68 0.52 -0.23
CA ASP A 43 21.94 -0.15 1.04
C ASP A 43 21.06 -1.41 1.19
N TYR A 44 19.80 -1.36 0.74
CA TYR A 44 18.91 -2.53 0.74
C TYR A 44 19.33 -3.60 -0.27
N GLU A 45 19.83 -3.25 -1.46
CA GLU A 45 20.43 -4.22 -2.39
C GLU A 45 21.54 -5.02 -1.71
N ALA A 46 22.42 -4.32 -0.98
CA ALA A 46 23.52 -4.96 -0.24
C ALA A 46 23.03 -5.78 0.96
N ARG A 47 22.12 -5.21 1.77
CA ARG A 47 21.63 -5.80 3.03
C ARG A 47 20.75 -7.02 2.81
N TRP A 48 19.91 -7.01 1.77
CA TRP A 48 18.99 -8.12 1.47
C TRP A 48 19.47 -9.00 0.31
N HIS A 49 20.67 -8.74 -0.22
CA HIS A 49 21.26 -9.50 -1.32
C HIS A 49 20.30 -9.62 -2.51
N MET A 50 19.86 -8.47 -3.02
CA MET A 50 18.92 -8.38 -4.13
C MET A 50 19.38 -7.36 -5.16
N THR A 51 18.89 -7.52 -6.39
CA THR A 51 19.05 -6.53 -7.47
C THR A 51 17.72 -5.86 -7.74
N ILE A 52 17.70 -4.53 -7.72
CA ILE A 52 16.50 -3.73 -7.98
C ILE A 52 16.40 -3.43 -9.48
N GLY A 53 15.24 -3.73 -10.07
CA GLY A 53 14.92 -3.40 -11.45
C GLY A 53 14.30 -2.00 -11.60
N ALA A 54 13.98 -1.62 -12.84
CA ALA A 54 13.27 -0.36 -13.10
C ALA A 54 11.89 -0.36 -12.39
N PRO A 55 11.48 0.76 -11.78
CA PRO A 55 10.21 0.84 -11.06
C PRO A 55 9.02 0.60 -11.98
N VAL A 56 7.88 0.23 -11.40
CA VAL A 56 6.64 0.07 -12.16
C VAL A 56 6.23 1.38 -12.81
N SER A 57 5.61 1.32 -14.00
CA SER A 57 5.28 2.53 -14.78
C SER A 57 4.16 3.39 -14.17
N ASN A 58 3.42 2.86 -13.20
CA ASN A 58 2.24 3.48 -12.59
C ASN A 58 2.46 3.81 -11.10
N LEU A 59 3.62 4.37 -10.75
CA LEU A 59 3.88 4.85 -9.39
C LEU A 59 2.83 5.88 -8.93
N SER A 60 2.59 5.91 -7.63
CA SER A 60 1.77 6.92 -6.94
C SER A 60 2.64 7.63 -5.91
N PHE A 61 2.26 7.70 -4.63
CA PHE A 61 3.11 8.24 -3.55
C PHE A 61 4.05 7.20 -2.91
N ASN A 62 4.15 6.00 -3.50
CA ASN A 62 5.09 4.97 -3.09
C ASN A 62 6.03 4.63 -4.26
N TYR A 63 7.30 4.42 -3.96
CA TYR A 63 8.25 3.81 -4.88
C TYR A 63 8.08 2.29 -4.85
N VAL A 64 7.83 1.69 -6.01
CA VAL A 64 7.61 0.25 -6.15
C VAL A 64 8.43 -0.29 -7.33
N ALA A 65 9.25 -1.29 -7.08
CA ALA A 65 10.13 -1.88 -8.09
C ALA A 65 10.20 -3.41 -7.99
N PRO A 66 10.31 -4.13 -9.12
CA PRO A 66 10.63 -5.54 -9.10
C PRO A 66 12.06 -5.74 -8.62
N VAL A 67 12.30 -6.84 -7.91
CA VAL A 67 13.64 -7.20 -7.45
C VAL A 67 13.89 -8.70 -7.66
N VAL A 68 15.15 -9.07 -7.76
CA VAL A 68 15.59 -10.47 -7.82
C VAL A 68 16.54 -10.71 -6.64
N LEU A 69 16.17 -11.64 -5.77
CA LEU A 69 16.99 -12.08 -4.63
C LEU A 69 18.16 -12.95 -5.11
N ALA A 70 19.18 -13.11 -4.28
CA ALA A 70 20.37 -13.90 -4.60
C ALA A 70 20.09 -15.38 -4.95
N ASP A 71 18.98 -15.94 -4.46
CA ASP A 71 18.53 -17.30 -4.79
C ASP A 71 17.72 -17.38 -6.10
N GLY A 72 17.53 -16.25 -6.79
CA GLY A 72 16.73 -16.11 -8.01
C GLY A 72 15.25 -15.87 -7.76
N THR A 73 14.80 -15.77 -6.50
CA THR A 73 13.41 -15.46 -6.17
C THR A 73 13.06 -14.05 -6.63
N GLU A 74 11.98 -13.92 -7.39
CA GLU A 74 11.46 -12.62 -7.80
C GLU A 74 10.48 -12.06 -6.77
N ALA A 75 10.64 -10.80 -6.43
CA ALA A 75 9.83 -10.10 -5.44
C ALA A 75 9.54 -8.65 -5.90
N MET A 76 8.79 -7.92 -5.09
CA MET A 76 8.50 -6.50 -5.27
C MET A 76 8.95 -5.73 -4.03
N LEU A 77 9.76 -4.70 -4.20
CA LEU A 77 10.10 -3.75 -3.16
C LEU A 77 9.09 -2.60 -3.15
N LYS A 78 8.68 -2.15 -1.97
CA LYS A 78 7.85 -0.95 -1.77
C LYS A 78 8.41 -0.10 -0.62
N THR A 79 8.46 1.22 -0.82
CA THR A 79 8.82 2.23 0.18
C THR A 79 8.16 3.57 -0.14
N GLY A 80 8.00 4.48 0.82
CA GLY A 80 7.28 5.74 0.67
C GLY A 80 7.44 6.67 1.88
N LEU A 81 6.59 7.70 1.96
CA LEU A 81 6.50 8.67 3.07
C LEU A 81 5.13 8.62 3.78
N THR A 82 4.42 7.49 3.71
CA THR A 82 3.02 7.41 4.15
C THR A 82 2.89 6.97 5.60
N ASP A 83 1.96 7.56 6.33
CA ASP A 83 1.55 7.13 7.68
C ASP A 83 0.77 5.81 7.71
N GLU A 84 0.51 5.18 6.56
CA GLU A 84 -0.18 3.90 6.44
C GLU A 84 0.70 2.68 6.76
N PHE A 85 2.02 2.85 6.88
CA PHE A 85 2.97 1.74 7.04
C PHE A 85 2.81 0.88 8.30
N PRO A 86 2.18 1.28 9.42
CA PRO A 86 1.97 0.35 10.53
C PRO A 86 0.95 -0.76 10.21
N SER A 87 -0.06 -0.49 9.36
CA SER A 87 -1.16 -1.44 9.11
C SER A 87 -0.91 -2.38 7.94
N GLN A 88 -0.20 -1.91 6.92
CA GLN A 88 0.10 -2.69 5.72
C GLN A 88 0.92 -3.98 5.98
N PRO A 89 2.08 -3.95 6.66
CA PRO A 89 2.86 -5.16 6.90
C PRO A 89 2.11 -6.12 7.82
N GLU A 90 1.33 -5.64 8.78
CA GLU A 90 0.49 -6.48 9.63
C GLU A 90 -0.65 -7.13 8.82
N ALA A 91 -1.26 -6.42 7.86
CA ALA A 91 -2.22 -7.02 6.92
C ALA A 91 -1.56 -8.16 6.14
N LEU A 92 -0.39 -7.91 5.54
CA LEU A 92 0.31 -8.91 4.74
C LEU A 92 0.74 -10.12 5.58
N LYS A 93 1.17 -9.92 6.84
CA LYS A 93 1.45 -11.00 7.80
C LYS A 93 0.19 -11.79 8.14
N HIS A 94 -0.91 -11.11 8.43
CA HIS A 94 -2.19 -11.73 8.79
C HIS A 94 -2.76 -12.59 7.65
N PHE A 95 -2.76 -12.06 6.43
CA PHE A 95 -3.28 -12.77 5.27
C PHE A 95 -2.30 -13.82 4.74
N GLY A 96 -0.99 -13.61 4.87
CA GLY A 96 0.03 -14.64 4.64
C GLY A 96 -0.02 -15.30 3.26
N GLY A 97 -0.40 -14.56 2.22
CA GLY A 97 -0.56 -15.10 0.86
C GLY A 97 -2.00 -15.48 0.48
N HIS A 98 -3.00 -15.30 1.35
CA HIS A 98 -4.39 -15.64 1.08
C HIS A 98 -5.18 -14.37 0.73
N GLY A 99 -5.52 -14.19 -0.55
CA GLY A 99 -6.15 -12.97 -1.07
C GLY A 99 -5.23 -11.74 -1.13
N MET A 100 -4.02 -11.83 -0.56
CA MET A 100 -2.95 -10.83 -0.65
C MET A 100 -1.63 -11.49 -0.98
N THR A 101 -0.64 -10.70 -1.42
CA THR A 101 0.74 -11.19 -1.54
C THR A 101 1.36 -11.45 -0.16
N ARG A 102 2.39 -12.29 -0.09
CA ARG A 102 3.16 -12.51 1.14
C ARG A 102 4.13 -11.36 1.40
N LEU A 103 4.30 -11.03 2.68
CA LEU A 103 5.43 -10.25 3.15
C LEU A 103 6.66 -11.15 3.29
N LEU A 104 7.74 -10.81 2.60
CA LEU A 104 8.99 -11.56 2.62
C LEU A 104 9.99 -10.94 3.61
N ALA A 105 10.04 -9.61 3.68
CA ALA A 105 10.85 -8.85 4.63
C ALA A 105 10.22 -7.48 4.87
N TYR A 106 10.47 -6.90 6.03
CA TYR A 106 10.05 -5.53 6.36
C TYR A 106 11.08 -4.90 7.29
N ASP A 107 11.46 -3.67 6.97
CA ASP A 107 12.19 -2.78 7.86
C ASP A 107 11.27 -1.64 8.28
N GLU A 108 10.98 -1.56 9.57
CA GLU A 108 10.09 -0.55 10.16
C GLU A 108 10.75 0.83 10.23
N GLN A 109 12.08 0.91 10.34
CA GLN A 109 12.79 2.18 10.52
C GLN A 109 12.79 3.00 9.22
N ASP A 110 13.01 2.35 8.08
CA ASP A 110 13.00 3.01 6.76
C ASP A 110 11.72 2.74 5.96
N GLU A 111 10.76 2.02 6.55
CA GLU A 111 9.48 1.65 5.93
C GLU A 111 9.66 0.97 4.57
N VAL A 112 10.65 0.07 4.49
CA VAL A 112 10.92 -0.71 3.28
C VAL A 112 10.35 -2.10 3.45
N MET A 113 9.50 -2.53 2.52
CA MET A 113 8.95 -3.88 2.51
C MET A 113 9.30 -4.62 1.21
N LEU A 114 9.52 -5.93 1.37
CA LEU A 114 9.68 -6.87 0.29
C LEU A 114 8.46 -7.79 0.25
N MET A 115 7.83 -7.89 -0.92
CA MET A 115 6.56 -8.59 -1.13
C MET A 115 6.74 -9.67 -2.20
N GLU A 116 6.00 -10.76 -2.10
CA GLU A 116 5.95 -11.77 -3.16
C GLU A 116 5.48 -11.13 -4.48
N ARG A 117 6.16 -11.47 -5.58
CA ARG A 117 5.76 -11.01 -6.91
C ARG A 117 4.64 -11.88 -7.45
N LEU A 118 3.45 -11.29 -7.59
CA LEU A 118 2.31 -11.98 -8.22
C LEU A 118 2.56 -12.14 -9.73
N LYS A 119 2.41 -13.37 -10.23
CA LYS A 119 2.52 -13.71 -11.66
C LYS A 119 1.20 -14.29 -12.19
N PRO A 120 0.69 -13.83 -13.35
CA PRO A 120 1.31 -12.86 -14.27
C PRO A 120 1.21 -11.40 -13.80
N GLY A 121 0.54 -11.12 -12.66
CA GLY A 121 0.49 -9.77 -12.08
C GLY A 121 -0.37 -8.77 -12.86
N LEU A 122 -1.27 -9.27 -13.70
CA LEU A 122 -2.14 -8.43 -14.54
C LEU A 122 -3.25 -7.81 -13.70
N SER A 123 -3.48 -6.51 -13.92
CA SER A 123 -4.57 -5.79 -13.26
C SER A 123 -5.91 -6.30 -13.76
N LEU A 124 -6.86 -6.48 -12.85
CA LEU A 124 -8.23 -6.85 -13.20
C LEU A 124 -8.89 -5.82 -14.13
N ARG A 125 -8.42 -4.56 -14.11
CA ARG A 125 -8.88 -3.49 -15.00
C ARG A 125 -8.58 -3.74 -16.48
N THR A 126 -7.66 -4.66 -16.80
CA THR A 126 -7.33 -5.02 -18.19
C THR A 126 -8.15 -6.21 -18.69
N VAL A 127 -8.96 -6.84 -17.84
CA VAL A 127 -9.84 -7.95 -18.23
C VAL A 127 -11.10 -7.37 -18.88
N GLN A 128 -11.36 -7.75 -20.12
CA GLN A 128 -12.50 -7.23 -20.91
C GLN A 128 -13.83 -7.93 -20.59
N ASP A 129 -13.77 -9.15 -20.05
CA ASP A 129 -14.95 -9.92 -19.64
C ASP A 129 -15.33 -9.52 -18.21
N ASP A 130 -16.42 -8.76 -18.09
CA ASP A 130 -16.93 -8.26 -16.81
C ASP A 130 -17.31 -9.41 -15.86
N GLU A 131 -17.90 -10.49 -16.37
CA GLU A 131 -18.31 -11.61 -15.52
C GLU A 131 -17.08 -12.33 -14.95
N ALA A 132 -16.07 -12.56 -15.79
CA ALA A 132 -14.81 -13.13 -15.34
C ALA A 132 -14.09 -12.20 -14.34
N ALA A 133 -14.09 -10.90 -14.59
CA ALA A 133 -13.48 -9.90 -13.71
C ALA A 133 -14.17 -9.89 -12.34
N ILE A 134 -15.50 -9.77 -12.32
CA ILE A 134 -16.30 -9.76 -11.09
C ILE A 134 -16.10 -11.07 -10.31
N SER A 135 -16.14 -12.20 -11.00
CA SER A 135 -15.93 -13.52 -10.39
C SER A 135 -14.57 -13.61 -9.69
N ALA A 136 -13.49 -13.16 -10.35
CA ALA A 136 -12.15 -13.13 -9.75
C ALA A 136 -12.07 -12.17 -8.55
N ALA A 137 -12.67 -10.98 -8.64
CA ALA A 137 -12.73 -10.03 -7.51
C ALA A 137 -13.45 -10.65 -6.30
N VAL A 138 -14.61 -11.28 -6.52
CA VAL A 138 -15.39 -11.94 -5.47
C VAL A 138 -14.61 -13.08 -4.82
N GLN A 139 -13.85 -13.87 -5.60
CA GLN A 139 -13.01 -14.93 -5.06
C GLN A 139 -11.92 -14.38 -4.13
N VAL A 140 -11.31 -13.24 -4.45
CA VAL A 140 -10.33 -12.58 -3.58
C VAL A 140 -11.02 -12.01 -2.34
N MET A 141 -12.12 -11.26 -2.50
CA MET A 141 -12.86 -10.68 -1.38
C MET A 141 -13.30 -11.74 -0.35
N ARG A 142 -13.69 -12.93 -0.80
CA ARG A 142 -14.04 -14.05 0.09
C ARG A 142 -12.85 -14.62 0.87
N GLN A 143 -11.63 -14.49 0.35
CA GLN A 143 -10.41 -14.89 1.07
C GLN A 143 -9.97 -13.83 2.09
N LEU A 144 -10.28 -12.57 1.80
CA LEU A 144 -9.99 -11.44 2.69
C LEU A 144 -10.98 -11.35 3.85
N TRP A 145 -12.21 -11.80 3.64
CA TRP A 145 -13.25 -11.83 4.67
C TRP A 145 -12.88 -12.79 5.82
N LYS A 146 -12.20 -12.25 6.84
CA LYS A 146 -11.74 -12.99 8.02
C LYS A 146 -12.14 -12.26 9.30
N PRO A 147 -12.37 -12.99 10.41
CA PRO A 147 -12.58 -12.37 11.70
C PRO A 147 -11.40 -11.47 12.07
N LEU A 148 -11.70 -10.34 12.70
CA LEU A 148 -10.68 -9.45 13.26
C LEU A 148 -9.86 -10.21 14.32
N PRO A 149 -8.51 -10.24 14.24
CA PRO A 149 -7.68 -10.93 15.23
C PRO A 149 -7.86 -10.33 16.62
N GLU A 150 -7.85 -11.16 17.68
CA GLU A 150 -8.03 -10.70 19.08
C GLU A 150 -7.04 -9.60 19.51
N GLN A 151 -5.83 -9.60 18.93
CA GLN A 151 -4.90 -8.48 19.02
C GLN A 151 -5.23 -7.47 17.92
N HIS A 152 -6.15 -6.55 18.22
CA HIS A 152 -6.56 -5.45 17.35
C HIS A 152 -5.43 -4.41 17.28
N TYR A 153 -4.48 -4.57 16.37
CA TYR A 153 -3.53 -3.50 16.07
C TYR A 153 -2.90 -3.69 14.68
N PRO A 154 -2.86 -2.69 13.77
CA PRO A 154 -3.56 -1.40 13.76
C PRO A 154 -4.63 -1.34 12.65
N PHE A 155 -5.54 -2.31 12.61
CA PHE A 155 -6.65 -2.30 11.65
C PHE A 155 -7.79 -1.40 12.11
N GLN A 156 -8.08 -0.34 11.34
CA GLN A 156 -9.26 0.49 11.56
C GLN A 156 -10.53 -0.29 11.20
N THR A 157 -11.48 -0.31 12.11
CA THR A 157 -12.81 -0.86 11.89
C THR A 157 -13.71 0.16 11.21
N ILE A 158 -14.81 -0.29 10.60
CA ILE A 158 -15.85 0.62 10.10
C ILE A 158 -16.38 1.52 11.23
N GLN A 159 -16.42 1.07 12.47
CA GLN A 159 -16.83 1.94 13.58
C GLN A 159 -15.87 3.12 13.78
N ASP A 160 -14.56 2.90 13.65
CA ASP A 160 -13.53 3.94 13.80
C ASP A 160 -13.60 4.99 12.68
N TRP A 161 -13.88 4.56 11.45
CA TRP A 161 -14.12 5.46 10.32
C TRP A 161 -15.32 6.40 10.56
N GLY A 162 -16.31 5.96 11.36
CA GLY A 162 -17.46 6.79 11.74
C GLY A 162 -17.08 8.02 12.56
N GLU A 163 -15.93 8.02 13.24
CA GLU A 163 -15.45 9.17 14.01
C GLU A 163 -15.16 10.39 13.12
N ASP A 164 -14.94 10.20 11.82
CA ASP A 164 -14.75 11.30 10.87
C ASP A 164 -15.96 12.22 10.77
N PHE A 165 -17.18 11.70 11.02
CA PHE A 165 -18.36 12.55 11.09
C PHE A 165 -18.25 13.60 12.21
N ALA A 166 -17.84 13.15 13.39
CA ALA A 166 -17.63 14.01 14.54
C ALA A 166 -16.43 14.95 14.35
N ARG A 167 -15.32 14.45 13.78
CA ARG A 167 -14.13 15.25 13.47
C ARG A 167 -14.46 16.41 12.54
N LEU A 168 -15.19 16.14 11.46
CA LEU A 168 -15.58 17.18 10.51
C LEU A 168 -16.51 18.21 11.15
N ARG A 169 -17.53 17.78 11.91
CA ARG A 169 -18.40 18.72 12.63
C ARG A 169 -17.59 19.61 13.55
N LYS A 170 -16.63 19.06 14.30
CA LYS A 170 -15.74 19.84 15.16
C LYS A 170 -14.93 20.87 14.35
N MET A 171 -14.40 20.47 13.19
CA MET A 171 -13.64 21.36 12.30
C MET A 171 -14.47 22.55 11.78
N TYR A 172 -15.78 22.35 11.61
CA TYR A 172 -16.70 23.37 11.10
C TYR A 172 -17.71 23.88 12.14
N ASN A 173 -17.33 23.96 13.42
CA ASN A 173 -18.13 24.53 14.50
C ASN A 173 -19.55 23.93 14.62
N GLY A 174 -19.67 22.62 14.45
CA GLY A 174 -20.91 21.85 14.45
C GLY A 174 -21.58 21.71 13.07
N GLY A 175 -21.11 22.46 12.06
CA GLY A 175 -21.61 22.41 10.69
C GLY A 175 -21.07 21.23 9.88
N THR A 176 -21.46 21.16 8.62
CA THR A 176 -21.12 20.08 7.69
C THR A 176 -20.05 20.49 6.66
N GLY A 177 -19.39 21.62 6.90
CA GLY A 177 -18.34 22.16 6.04
C GLY A 177 -18.83 22.39 4.60
N PRO A 178 -18.10 21.88 3.58
CA PRO A 178 -18.48 22.06 2.19
C PRO A 178 -19.66 21.17 1.76
N PHE A 179 -20.14 20.27 2.62
CA PHE A 179 -21.16 19.29 2.27
C PHE A 179 -22.57 19.81 2.55
N PRO A 180 -23.55 19.53 1.66
CA PRO A 180 -24.96 19.82 1.93
C PRO A 180 -25.45 19.11 3.19
N THR A 181 -25.99 19.87 4.14
CA THR A 181 -26.36 19.37 5.47
C THR A 181 -27.32 18.17 5.41
N ALA A 182 -28.34 18.24 4.56
CA ALA A 182 -29.31 17.14 4.42
C ALA A 182 -28.68 15.80 3.96
N ILE A 183 -27.64 15.86 3.13
CA ILE A 183 -26.93 14.65 2.67
C ILE A 183 -26.01 14.15 3.77
N TYR A 184 -25.29 15.06 4.42
CA TYR A 184 -24.34 14.73 5.47
C TYR A 184 -25.03 14.11 6.70
N ASP A 185 -26.11 14.73 7.17
CA ASP A 185 -26.91 14.21 8.28
C ASP A 185 -27.49 12.82 7.97
N ARG A 186 -27.93 12.61 6.72
CA ARG A 186 -28.42 11.31 6.27
C ARG A 186 -27.30 10.27 6.23
N ALA A 187 -26.12 10.63 5.74
CA ALA A 187 -24.97 9.75 5.70
C ALA A 187 -24.54 9.35 7.12
N GLU A 188 -24.39 10.32 8.03
CA GLU A 188 -24.04 10.08 9.44
C GLU A 188 -25.04 9.14 10.13
N LYS A 189 -26.34 9.39 9.92
CA LYS A 189 -27.39 8.54 10.48
C LYS A 189 -27.35 7.11 9.91
N LEU A 190 -27.30 6.97 8.59
CA LEU A 190 -27.25 5.65 7.94
C LEU A 190 -25.99 4.88 8.34
N TYR A 191 -24.86 5.58 8.49
CA TYR A 191 -23.62 4.99 8.95
C TYR A 191 -23.80 4.36 10.33
N ALA A 192 -24.32 5.13 11.29
CA ALA A 192 -24.55 4.64 12.65
C ALA A 192 -25.52 3.44 12.68
N GLU A 193 -26.61 3.48 11.89
CA GLU A 193 -27.58 2.39 11.80
C GLU A 193 -26.97 1.11 11.20
N LEU A 194 -26.21 1.23 10.10
CA LEU A 194 -25.59 0.09 9.44
C LEU A 194 -24.47 -0.52 10.29
N SER A 195 -23.61 0.31 10.88
CA SER A 195 -22.53 -0.16 11.76
C SER A 195 -23.07 -0.87 12.99
N ALA A 196 -24.21 -0.42 13.55
CA ALA A 196 -24.86 -1.09 14.68
C ALA A 196 -25.56 -2.40 14.29
N SER A 197 -25.89 -2.58 13.01
CA SER A 197 -26.54 -3.80 12.49
C SER A 197 -25.56 -4.93 12.15
N MET A 198 -24.24 -4.66 12.17
CA MET A 198 -23.23 -5.67 11.87
C MET A 198 -23.20 -6.76 12.94
N SER A 199 -23.30 -8.02 12.50
CA SER A 199 -23.27 -9.18 13.40
C SER A 199 -21.87 -9.53 13.89
N GLU A 200 -20.85 -9.31 13.05
CA GLU A 200 -19.45 -9.63 13.31
C GLU A 200 -18.55 -8.54 12.70
N VAL A 201 -17.45 -8.23 13.39
CA VAL A 201 -16.40 -7.35 12.86
C VAL A 201 -15.40 -8.21 12.10
N VAL A 202 -15.21 -7.87 10.83
CA VAL A 202 -14.32 -8.58 9.90
C VAL A 202 -13.32 -7.60 9.29
N LEU A 203 -12.19 -8.14 8.84
CA LEU A 203 -11.24 -7.44 7.97
C LEU A 203 -11.71 -7.43 6.52
#